data_AF-A0A261QA09-F1
#
_entry.id   AF-A0A261QA09-F1
#
_cell.length_a   1.000
_cell.length_b   1.000
_cell.length_c   1.000
_cell.angle_alpha   90.00
_cell.angle_beta   90.00
_cell.angle_gamma   90.00
#
_symmetry.space_group_name_H-M   'P 1'
#
loop_
_entity.id
_entity.type
_entity.pdbx_description
1 polymer ?
#
loop_
_entity_poly.entity_id
_entity_poly.type
_entity_poly.pdbx_seq_one_letter_code
_entity_poly.pdbx_strand_id
1 'polypeptide(L)'
;MRYVLFFVLLIQICVGQTPPSGWSSRQHGTTLEMSPPDLPANRMFLYALYPPETRTQSTQSWLRNKAEKDISTLGKQVRPLQYNHTGPVQNVTGAIMNQGRAQVVAYMATEQAGQMHWARIITDADAKFFKPYLSEAIKHFTAVSKVSHSSAASKNKPEKRSRAKRPETPLTAPGKGLTPAQIQGIYMHLETGFGVGGFVTQNYEAYLFLRDGTVYEYPDVPPYDLDVPASRQTEPKRWGRWKKQGSKIVIQESDGKTSDWNHWHVAVAAKPGEKLSGSFKSISGGGNVAFGGSSVVVSMKRITFLPTGQFRLASTGGGSDANVSAYSNKDLAGTYQLDQHVITLKFNNGQVERRFFYFYPDSRDTFGMGGSVFVPAD
;
A
#
# COMPACT_ATOMS: atom_id res chain seq x y z
N MET A 1 -45.81 26.53 -38.39
CA MET A 1 -44.45 25.93 -38.35
C MET A 1 -44.03 25.78 -36.89
N ARG A 2 -44.00 24.55 -36.36
CA ARG A 2 -43.51 24.23 -35.02
C ARG A 2 -42.22 23.42 -35.19
N TYR A 3 -41.10 23.97 -34.76
CA TYR A 3 -39.82 23.25 -34.72
C TYR A 3 -39.83 22.31 -33.51
N VAL A 4 -39.72 21.00 -33.78
CA VAL A 4 -39.44 19.98 -32.77
C VAL A 4 -37.92 19.93 -32.60
N LEU A 5 -37.42 20.37 -31.44
CA LEU A 5 -36.04 20.18 -31.04
C LEU A 5 -35.84 18.71 -30.67
N PHE A 6 -35.15 17.95 -31.52
CA PHE A 6 -34.66 16.63 -31.17
C PHE A 6 -33.41 16.78 -30.28
N PHE A 7 -33.56 16.56 -28.98
CA PHE A 7 -32.43 16.33 -28.08
C PHE A 7 -31.88 14.93 -28.37
N VAL A 8 -30.85 14.83 -29.21
CA VAL A 8 -30.07 13.60 -29.36
C VAL A 8 -29.20 13.47 -28.11
N LEU A 9 -29.66 12.66 -27.16
CA LEU A 9 -28.84 12.17 -26.07
C LEU A 9 -27.76 11.27 -26.68
N LEU A 10 -26.54 11.80 -26.84
CA LEU A 10 -25.35 11.03 -27.21
C LEU A 10 -25.04 10.05 -26.07
N ILE A 11 -25.61 8.84 -26.17
CA ILE A 11 -25.17 7.70 -25.36
C ILE A 11 -23.76 7.36 -25.88
N GLN A 12 -22.74 7.70 -25.11
CA GLN A 12 -21.40 7.15 -25.32
C GLN A 12 -21.47 5.64 -25.10
N ILE A 13 -21.66 4.90 -26.18
CA ILE A 13 -21.37 3.48 -26.22
C ILE A 13 -19.86 3.37 -25.96
N CYS A 14 -19.44 2.55 -24.99
CA CYS A 14 -18.04 2.16 -24.79
C CYS A 14 -17.54 1.33 -25.99
N VAL A 15 -17.43 1.96 -27.16
CA VAL A 15 -16.86 1.33 -28.36
C VAL A 15 -15.34 1.31 -28.16
N GLY A 16 -14.75 0.11 -28.09
CA GLY A 16 -13.32 -0.10 -28.33
C GLY A 16 -12.44 -0.47 -27.13
N GLN A 17 -13.00 -0.96 -26.02
CA GLN A 17 -12.18 -1.50 -24.93
C GLN A 17 -11.86 -2.98 -25.22
N THR A 18 -10.62 -3.26 -25.64
CA THR A 18 -10.17 -4.62 -25.95
C THR A 18 -9.78 -5.35 -24.66
N PRO A 19 -10.29 -6.57 -24.40
CA PRO A 19 -9.94 -7.32 -23.20
C PRO A 19 -8.43 -7.63 -23.12
N PRO A 20 -7.92 -8.01 -21.94
CA PRO A 20 -6.54 -8.51 -21.84
C PRO A 20 -6.30 -9.67 -22.82
N SER A 21 -5.04 -9.84 -23.25
CA SER A 21 -4.69 -10.87 -24.24
C SER A 21 -5.16 -12.27 -23.79
N GLY A 22 -5.90 -12.96 -24.67
CA GLY A 22 -6.44 -14.30 -24.41
C GLY A 22 -7.71 -14.35 -23.54
N TRP A 23 -8.22 -13.21 -23.05
CA TRP A 23 -9.44 -13.19 -22.25
C TRP A 23 -10.67 -13.19 -23.15
N SER A 24 -11.70 -13.90 -22.69
CA SER A 24 -13.03 -13.81 -23.29
C SER A 24 -13.74 -12.56 -22.79
N SER A 25 -14.54 -11.93 -23.65
CA SER A 25 -15.36 -10.78 -23.26
C SER A 25 -16.81 -10.93 -23.71
N ARG A 26 -17.72 -10.30 -22.97
CA ARG A 26 -19.14 -10.21 -23.27
C ARG A 26 -19.61 -8.79 -22.95
N GLN A 27 -20.29 -8.17 -23.90
CA GLN A 27 -20.95 -6.90 -23.67
C GLN A 27 -22.32 -7.16 -23.01
N HIS A 28 -22.56 -6.54 -21.86
CA HIS A 28 -23.85 -6.56 -21.17
C HIS A 28 -24.34 -5.12 -20.97
N GLY A 29 -25.21 -4.68 -21.86
CA GLY A 29 -25.59 -3.27 -21.94
C GLY A 29 -24.35 -2.40 -22.23
N THR A 30 -24.04 -1.47 -21.32
CA THR A 30 -22.86 -0.60 -21.42
C THR A 30 -21.64 -1.14 -20.66
N THR A 31 -21.77 -2.28 -19.98
CA THR A 31 -20.69 -2.92 -19.20
C THR A 31 -19.97 -3.95 -20.06
N LEU A 32 -18.64 -3.93 -20.04
CA LEU A 32 -17.80 -4.96 -20.64
C LEU A 32 -17.39 -5.97 -19.57
N GLU A 33 -17.93 -7.18 -19.64
CA GLU A 33 -17.56 -8.28 -18.76
C GLU A 33 -16.47 -9.13 -19.42
N MET A 34 -15.47 -9.51 -18.65
CA MET A 34 -14.30 -10.23 -19.11
C MET A 34 -13.96 -11.39 -18.17
N SER A 35 -13.45 -12.47 -18.73
CA SER A 35 -13.04 -13.67 -17.99
C SER A 35 -11.72 -14.19 -18.54
N PRO A 36 -10.82 -14.68 -17.66
CA PRO A 36 -9.51 -15.16 -18.07
C PRO A 36 -9.61 -16.44 -18.92
N PRO A 37 -8.56 -16.73 -19.72
CA PRO A 37 -8.43 -18.04 -20.36
C PRO A 37 -8.29 -19.13 -19.30
N ASP A 38 -8.68 -20.35 -19.67
CA ASP A 38 -8.46 -21.58 -18.88
C ASP A 38 -9.07 -21.56 -17.47
N LEU A 39 -10.15 -20.80 -17.25
CA LEU A 39 -10.90 -20.79 -15.99
C LEU A 39 -11.53 -22.18 -15.76
N PRO A 40 -11.17 -22.94 -14.70
CA PRO A 40 -11.80 -24.22 -14.41
C PRO A 40 -13.31 -24.06 -14.18
N ALA A 41 -14.11 -25.03 -14.62
CA ALA A 41 -15.58 -24.94 -14.58
C ALA A 41 -16.16 -24.71 -13.17
N ASN A 42 -15.44 -25.13 -12.13
CA ASN A 42 -15.82 -24.93 -10.74
C ASN A 42 -15.23 -23.66 -10.11
N ARG A 43 -14.55 -22.80 -10.87
CA ARG A 43 -13.90 -21.56 -10.41
C ARG A 43 -14.57 -20.33 -10.97
N MET A 44 -14.33 -19.18 -10.34
CA MET A 44 -14.93 -17.92 -10.74
C MET A 44 -13.92 -16.78 -10.76
N PHE A 45 -13.91 -16.07 -11.88
CA PHE A 45 -13.26 -14.78 -12.03
C PHE A 45 -14.00 -13.96 -13.08
N LEU A 46 -14.66 -12.89 -12.65
CA LEU A 46 -15.37 -11.97 -13.52
C LEU A 46 -14.83 -10.56 -13.32
N TYR A 47 -14.30 -9.97 -14.37
CA TYR A 47 -13.86 -8.58 -14.40
C TYR A 47 -14.82 -7.77 -15.25
N ALA A 48 -15.60 -6.90 -14.61
CA ALA A 48 -16.53 -5.99 -15.25
C ALA A 48 -15.95 -4.58 -15.29
N LEU A 49 -15.89 -4.01 -16.49
CA LEU A 49 -15.54 -2.62 -16.72
C LEU A 49 -16.79 -1.81 -17.07
N TYR A 50 -16.97 -0.70 -16.37
CA TYR A 50 -18.15 0.13 -16.48
C TYR A 50 -17.86 1.44 -17.24
N PRO A 51 -18.90 2.06 -17.81
CA PRO A 51 -18.78 3.41 -18.36
C PRO A 51 -18.26 4.40 -17.32
N PRO A 52 -17.47 5.39 -17.73
CA PRO A 52 -17.06 6.46 -16.84
C PRO A 52 -18.27 7.25 -16.31
N GLU A 53 -18.25 7.60 -15.03
CA GLU A 53 -19.33 8.38 -14.40
C GLU A 53 -18.88 9.80 -14.09
N THR A 54 -19.76 10.78 -14.29
CA THR A 54 -19.47 12.18 -13.98
C THR A 54 -19.26 12.37 -12.48
N ARG A 55 -18.24 13.16 -12.11
CA ARG A 55 -17.86 13.39 -10.72
C ARG A 55 -18.79 14.40 -10.02
N THR A 56 -19.24 14.05 -8.82
CA THR A 56 -19.88 14.96 -7.84
C THR A 56 -19.20 14.98 -6.47
N GLN A 57 -18.28 14.04 -6.22
CA GLN A 57 -17.62 13.81 -4.91
C GLN A 57 -16.15 13.43 -5.12
N SER A 58 -15.33 13.33 -4.06
CA SER A 58 -13.98 12.75 -4.17
C SER A 58 -14.04 11.30 -4.64
N THR A 59 -13.00 10.82 -5.35
CA THR A 59 -12.90 9.42 -5.82
C THR A 59 -13.14 8.42 -4.70
N GLN A 60 -12.62 8.72 -3.50
CA GLN A 60 -12.82 7.89 -2.31
C GLN A 60 -14.28 7.83 -1.87
N SER A 61 -14.92 8.99 -1.67
CA SER A 61 -16.32 9.05 -1.23
C SER A 61 -17.25 8.43 -2.28
N TRP A 62 -16.95 8.69 -3.56
CA TRP A 62 -17.66 8.09 -4.68
C TRP A 62 -17.55 6.56 -4.67
N LEU A 63 -16.32 6.02 -4.58
CA LEU A 63 -16.07 4.58 -4.61
C LEU A 63 -16.68 3.87 -3.40
N ARG A 64 -16.62 4.49 -2.22
CA ARG A 64 -17.32 4.04 -1.00
C ARG A 64 -18.82 3.91 -1.23
N ASN A 65 -19.46 5.00 -1.62
CA ASN A 65 -20.89 5.03 -1.83
C ASN A 65 -21.32 4.04 -2.92
N LYS A 66 -20.49 3.88 -3.96
CA LYS A 66 -20.73 2.91 -5.04
C LYS A 66 -20.64 1.48 -4.54
N ALA A 67 -19.54 1.13 -3.86
CA ALA A 67 -19.30 -0.21 -3.34
C ALA A 67 -20.35 -0.63 -2.30
N GLU A 68 -20.73 0.28 -1.38
CA GLU A 68 -21.73 0.01 -0.34
C GLU A 68 -23.12 -0.29 -0.94
N LYS A 69 -23.53 0.46 -1.96
CA LYS A 69 -24.79 0.20 -2.67
C LYS A 69 -24.71 -1.10 -3.45
N ASP A 70 -23.64 -1.29 -4.22
CA ASP A 70 -23.51 -2.40 -5.14
C ASP A 70 -23.35 -3.75 -4.43
N ILE A 71 -22.52 -3.84 -3.38
CA ILE A 71 -22.22 -5.12 -2.72
C ILE A 71 -23.48 -5.77 -2.12
N SER A 72 -24.44 -4.96 -1.69
CA SER A 72 -25.73 -5.42 -1.16
C SER A 72 -26.58 -6.14 -2.20
N THR A 73 -26.36 -5.88 -3.49
CA THR A 73 -27.09 -6.48 -4.61
C THR A 73 -26.50 -7.81 -5.07
N LEU A 74 -25.25 -8.11 -4.69
CA LEU A 74 -24.51 -9.26 -5.20
C LEU A 74 -24.69 -10.53 -4.36
N GLY A 75 -25.03 -10.37 -3.08
CA GLY A 75 -25.20 -11.48 -2.15
C GLY A 75 -25.16 -11.03 -0.69
N LYS A 76 -25.24 -11.99 0.24
CA LYS A 76 -25.13 -11.70 1.67
C LYS A 76 -23.70 -11.31 2.00
N GLN A 77 -23.47 -10.07 2.37
CA GLN A 77 -22.15 -9.63 2.82
C GLN A 77 -21.72 -10.43 4.06
N VAL A 78 -20.55 -11.07 3.97
CA VAL A 78 -19.93 -11.83 5.07
C VAL A 78 -18.60 -11.25 5.53
N ARG A 79 -18.06 -10.30 4.75
CA ARG A 79 -16.94 -9.46 5.16
C ARG A 79 -17.24 -7.99 4.86
N PRO A 80 -17.04 -7.08 5.84
CA PRO A 80 -17.21 -5.65 5.62
C PRO A 80 -16.33 -5.14 4.48
N LEU A 81 -16.73 -4.03 3.86
CA LEU A 81 -15.92 -3.36 2.85
C LEU A 81 -14.68 -2.76 3.52
N GLN A 82 -13.51 -3.14 3.03
CA GLN A 82 -12.22 -2.63 3.46
C GLN A 82 -11.68 -1.68 2.38
N TYR A 83 -11.33 -0.49 2.81
CA TYR A 83 -10.89 0.62 1.98
C TYR A 83 -9.38 0.66 1.98
N ASN A 84 -8.75 0.57 0.80
CA ASN A 84 -7.30 0.80 0.72
C ASN A 84 -7.00 2.01 -0.15
N HIS A 85 -6.03 2.78 0.29
CA HIS A 85 -5.60 4.01 -0.35
C HIS A 85 -4.14 3.87 -0.79
N THR A 86 -3.90 3.17 -1.89
CA THR A 86 -2.54 3.04 -2.42
C THR A 86 -2.54 3.14 -3.94
N GLY A 87 -1.96 4.22 -4.46
CA GLY A 87 -1.75 4.44 -5.90
C GLY A 87 -2.82 5.28 -6.61
N PRO A 88 -2.67 5.52 -7.93
CA PRO A 88 -3.62 6.29 -8.73
C PRO A 88 -5.00 5.64 -8.83
N VAL A 89 -5.09 4.33 -8.58
CA VAL A 89 -6.33 3.57 -8.52
C VAL A 89 -6.71 3.36 -7.05
N GLN A 90 -7.85 3.93 -6.65
CA GLN A 90 -8.48 3.63 -5.36
C GLN A 90 -9.14 2.26 -5.43
N ASN A 91 -9.10 1.50 -4.34
CA ASN A 91 -9.77 0.21 -4.29
C ASN A 91 -10.58 0.01 -2.99
N VAL A 92 -11.63 -0.80 -3.10
CA VAL A 92 -12.43 -1.26 -1.97
C VAL A 92 -12.69 -2.74 -2.18
N THR A 93 -12.56 -3.54 -1.13
CA THR A 93 -12.79 -4.98 -1.22
C THR A 93 -13.72 -5.47 -0.13
N GLY A 94 -14.55 -6.45 -0.44
CA GLY A 94 -15.45 -7.11 0.51
C GLY A 94 -15.51 -8.60 0.24
N ALA A 95 -16.38 -9.30 0.95
CA ALA A 95 -16.73 -10.67 0.61
C ALA A 95 -18.23 -10.90 0.83
N ILE A 96 -18.81 -11.68 -0.05
CA ILE A 96 -20.22 -12.05 -0.04
C ILE A 96 -20.36 -13.57 -0.04
N MET A 97 -21.48 -14.05 0.48
CA MET A 97 -22.00 -15.37 0.21
C MET A 97 -23.09 -15.21 -0.86
N ASN A 98 -22.89 -15.87 -1.98
CA ASN A 98 -23.83 -15.91 -3.09
C ASN A 98 -24.05 -17.36 -3.50
N GLN A 99 -25.30 -17.83 -3.50
CA GLN A 99 -25.67 -19.21 -3.84
C GLN A 99 -24.81 -20.27 -3.12
N GLY A 100 -24.54 -20.08 -1.82
CA GLY A 100 -23.75 -21.01 -1.01
C GLY A 100 -22.23 -20.95 -1.23
N ARG A 101 -21.74 -20.04 -2.07
CA ARG A 101 -20.32 -19.86 -2.38
C ARG A 101 -19.79 -18.54 -1.81
N ALA A 102 -18.63 -18.60 -1.16
CA ALA A 102 -17.90 -17.42 -0.71
C ALA A 102 -17.18 -16.76 -1.90
N GLN A 103 -17.42 -15.47 -2.09
CA GLN A 103 -16.86 -14.70 -3.21
C GLN A 103 -16.19 -13.43 -2.68
N VAL A 104 -15.03 -13.11 -3.20
CA VAL A 104 -14.35 -11.83 -2.97
C VAL A 104 -14.83 -10.85 -4.04
N VAL A 105 -15.21 -9.66 -3.60
CA VAL A 105 -15.60 -8.56 -4.49
C VAL A 105 -14.59 -7.44 -4.33
N ALA A 106 -14.01 -6.98 -5.43
CA ALA A 106 -13.10 -5.84 -5.47
C ALA A 106 -13.66 -4.76 -6.40
N TYR A 107 -13.66 -3.53 -5.93
CA TYR A 107 -14.01 -2.34 -6.68
C TYR A 107 -12.74 -1.52 -6.89
N MET A 108 -12.58 -0.98 -8.09
CA MET A 108 -11.46 -0.13 -8.46
C MET A 108 -11.98 1.14 -9.11
N ALA A 109 -11.42 2.29 -8.76
CA ALA A 109 -11.74 3.54 -9.43
C ALA A 109 -10.52 4.46 -9.54
N THR A 110 -10.49 5.23 -10.63
CA THR A 110 -9.52 6.30 -10.85
C THR A 110 -10.22 7.49 -11.46
N GLU A 111 -9.76 8.69 -11.11
CA GLU A 111 -10.20 9.91 -11.76
C GLU A 111 -9.34 10.19 -13.00
N GLN A 112 -10.00 10.51 -14.11
CA GLN A 112 -9.32 11.09 -15.26
C GLN A 112 -10.24 12.06 -15.99
N ALA A 113 -9.71 13.24 -16.32
CA ALA A 113 -10.44 14.26 -17.07
C ALA A 113 -11.85 14.58 -16.52
N GLY A 114 -12.01 14.58 -15.19
CA GLY A 114 -13.28 14.87 -14.51
C GLY A 114 -14.30 13.72 -14.49
N GLN A 115 -13.92 12.53 -14.98
CA GLN A 115 -14.74 11.33 -14.97
C GLN A 115 -14.15 10.26 -14.04
N MET A 116 -15.03 9.50 -13.40
CA MET A 116 -14.69 8.31 -12.61
C MET A 116 -14.68 7.08 -13.52
N HIS A 117 -13.49 6.62 -13.86
CA HIS A 117 -13.30 5.32 -14.49
C HIS A 117 -13.34 4.26 -13.38
N TRP A 118 -14.11 3.20 -13.56
CA TRP A 118 -14.25 2.19 -12.51
C TRP A 118 -14.52 0.79 -13.04
N ALA A 119 -14.22 -0.18 -12.19
CA ALA A 119 -14.32 -1.59 -12.47
C ALA A 119 -14.72 -2.37 -11.22
N ARG A 120 -15.32 -3.55 -11.44
CA ARG A 120 -15.59 -4.54 -10.41
C ARG A 120 -14.96 -5.88 -10.80
N ILE A 121 -14.40 -6.57 -9.82
CA ILE A 121 -13.92 -7.93 -9.96
C ILE A 121 -14.64 -8.79 -8.93
N ILE A 122 -15.20 -9.91 -9.37
CA ILE A 122 -15.78 -10.95 -8.51
C ILE A 122 -14.96 -12.21 -8.72
N THR A 123 -14.46 -12.79 -7.65
CA THR A 123 -13.65 -14.00 -7.71
C THR A 123 -13.92 -14.92 -6.53
N ASP A 124 -13.41 -16.14 -6.62
CA ASP A 124 -13.34 -17.05 -5.49
C ASP A 124 -12.52 -16.50 -4.32
N ALA A 125 -12.74 -17.04 -3.13
CA ALA A 125 -11.91 -16.72 -1.96
C ALA A 125 -10.48 -17.30 -2.02
N ASP A 126 -10.20 -18.23 -2.95
CA ASP A 126 -8.90 -18.88 -3.08
C ASP A 126 -7.88 -17.97 -3.79
N ALA A 127 -7.08 -17.29 -2.97
CA ALA A 127 -6.08 -16.35 -3.46
C ALA A 127 -5.03 -16.98 -4.38
N LYS A 128 -4.62 -18.25 -4.18
CA LYS A 128 -3.58 -18.84 -5.04
C LYS A 128 -4.06 -18.96 -6.50
N PHE A 129 -5.35 -19.17 -6.67
CA PHE A 129 -5.99 -19.30 -7.97
C PHE A 129 -6.14 -17.96 -8.70
N PHE A 130 -6.70 -16.93 -8.06
CA PHE A 130 -7.10 -15.72 -8.80
C PHE A 130 -5.98 -14.69 -9.02
N LYS A 131 -4.85 -14.81 -8.31
CA LYS A 131 -3.75 -13.84 -8.32
C LYS A 131 -3.21 -13.48 -9.71
N PRO A 132 -2.92 -14.45 -10.61
CA PRO A 132 -2.41 -14.13 -11.94
C PRO A 132 -3.40 -13.30 -12.76
N TYR A 133 -4.68 -13.68 -12.71
CA TYR A 133 -5.75 -13.00 -13.44
C TYR A 133 -6.03 -11.60 -12.89
N LEU A 134 -5.90 -11.42 -11.58
CA LEU A 134 -6.10 -10.12 -10.94
C LEU A 134 -4.98 -9.12 -11.30
N SER A 135 -3.74 -9.59 -11.46
CA SER A 135 -2.65 -8.75 -11.97
C SER A 135 -2.95 -8.23 -13.38
N GLU A 136 -3.40 -9.10 -14.28
CA GLU A 136 -3.73 -8.72 -15.65
C GLU A 136 -4.94 -7.79 -15.74
N ALA A 137 -5.99 -8.03 -14.93
CA ALA A 137 -7.16 -7.15 -14.85
C ALA A 137 -6.79 -5.72 -14.39
N ILE A 138 -5.87 -5.58 -13.44
CA ILE A 138 -5.40 -4.25 -12.99
C ILE A 138 -4.55 -3.57 -14.07
N LYS A 139 -3.61 -4.29 -14.69
CA LYS A 139 -2.80 -3.74 -15.80
C LYS A 139 -3.72 -3.21 -16.90
N HIS A 140 -4.69 -4.01 -17.30
CA HIS A 140 -5.72 -3.62 -18.26
C HIS A 140 -6.48 -2.39 -17.79
N PHE A 141 -7.04 -2.39 -16.57
CA PHE A 141 -7.79 -1.26 -16.01
C PHE A 141 -6.98 0.04 -16.04
N THR A 142 -5.70 0.00 -15.66
CA THR A 142 -4.83 1.18 -15.69
C THR A 142 -4.55 1.66 -17.12
N ALA A 143 -4.31 0.75 -18.07
CA ALA A 143 -4.07 1.08 -19.47
C ALA A 143 -5.31 1.73 -20.12
N VAL A 144 -6.50 1.14 -19.93
CA VAL A 144 -7.73 1.64 -20.54
C VAL A 144 -8.25 2.91 -19.87
N SER A 145 -7.94 3.10 -18.60
CA SER A 145 -8.19 4.35 -17.90
C SER A 145 -7.14 5.41 -18.25
N LYS A 146 -6.20 5.14 -19.17
CA LYS A 146 -5.04 5.99 -19.55
C LYS A 146 -4.24 6.53 -18.36
N VAL A 147 -4.23 5.77 -17.27
CA VAL A 147 -3.37 6.04 -16.12
C VAL A 147 -1.94 5.75 -16.56
N SER A 148 -1.19 6.79 -16.92
CA SER A 148 0.20 6.66 -17.34
C SER A 148 1.03 5.98 -16.26
N HIS A 149 1.47 4.75 -16.50
CA HIS A 149 2.73 4.26 -15.96
C HIS A 149 3.81 5.01 -16.72
N SER A 150 4.57 5.88 -16.05
CA SER A 150 5.73 6.54 -16.66
C SER A 150 6.84 5.52 -16.93
N SER A 151 6.69 4.71 -17.98
CA SER A 151 7.78 3.99 -18.64
C SER A 151 8.21 4.81 -19.85
N ALA A 152 9.02 5.83 -19.62
CA ALA A 152 9.76 6.48 -20.68
C ALA A 152 11.17 6.75 -20.17
N ALA A 153 12.11 5.92 -20.64
CA ALA A 153 13.51 6.26 -20.63
C ALA A 153 13.69 7.50 -21.52
N SER A 154 13.76 8.68 -20.90
CA SER A 154 14.19 9.90 -21.57
C SER A 154 15.49 10.34 -20.93
N LYS A 155 16.58 10.15 -21.68
CA LYS A 155 17.85 10.85 -21.46
C LYS A 155 17.55 12.34 -21.59
N ASN A 156 17.28 13.03 -20.49
CA ASN A 156 17.55 14.47 -20.36
C ASN A 156 17.61 14.89 -18.89
N LYS A 157 18.60 15.75 -18.62
CA LYS A 157 19.06 16.28 -17.33
C LYS A 157 17.92 16.95 -16.54
N PRO A 158 17.95 16.93 -15.19
CA PRO A 158 16.75 17.16 -14.39
C PRO A 158 16.45 18.65 -14.25
N GLU A 159 15.28 19.06 -14.72
CA GLU A 159 14.69 20.36 -14.39
C GLU A 159 13.47 20.16 -13.49
N LYS A 160 13.50 20.84 -12.34
CA LYS A 160 12.56 20.73 -11.23
C LYS A 160 11.13 21.07 -11.68
N ARG A 161 10.28 20.06 -11.83
CA ARG A 161 8.82 20.22 -11.80
C ARG A 161 8.25 19.65 -10.51
N SER A 162 7.89 20.56 -9.61
CA SER A 162 7.17 20.32 -8.36
C SER A 162 5.89 19.53 -8.61
N ARG A 163 5.81 18.31 -8.05
CA ARG A 163 4.63 17.46 -7.99
C ARG A 163 4.23 17.38 -6.52
N ALA A 164 3.01 17.77 -6.18
CA ALA A 164 2.55 17.96 -4.81
C ALA A 164 2.83 16.73 -3.92
N LYS A 165 3.78 16.91 -2.99
CA LYS A 165 4.28 15.95 -2.01
C LYS A 165 3.26 15.88 -0.86
N ARG A 166 2.94 14.68 -0.34
CA ARG A 166 2.39 14.59 1.03
C ARG A 166 3.39 15.31 1.95
N PRO A 167 2.93 16.10 2.94
CA PRO A 167 3.86 16.71 3.89
C PRO A 167 4.75 15.62 4.48
N GLU A 168 6.07 15.82 4.45
CA GLU A 168 6.99 14.90 5.11
C GLU A 168 6.68 14.89 6.60
N THR A 169 6.71 13.71 7.22
CA THR A 169 6.57 13.57 8.68
C THR A 169 7.54 14.54 9.36
N PRO A 170 7.06 15.51 10.15
CA PRO A 170 7.91 16.52 10.76
C PRO A 170 8.96 15.88 11.69
N LEU A 171 10.20 16.34 11.56
CA LEU A 171 11.34 15.84 12.32
C LEU A 171 11.96 16.94 13.18
N THR A 172 12.38 16.57 14.39
CA THR A 172 13.34 17.33 15.17
C THR A 172 14.77 16.99 14.76
N ALA A 173 15.76 17.65 15.38
CA ALA A 173 17.12 17.14 15.35
C ALA A 173 17.18 15.69 15.89
N PRO A 174 18.15 14.87 15.45
CA PRO A 174 18.29 13.49 15.90
C PRO A 174 18.27 13.34 17.43
N GLY A 175 17.39 12.48 17.94
CA GLY A 175 17.26 12.22 19.38
C GLY A 175 16.56 13.32 20.19
N LYS A 176 15.97 14.33 19.55
CA LYS A 176 15.26 15.46 20.20
C LYS A 176 13.74 15.37 20.15
N GLY A 177 13.20 14.26 19.65
CA GLY A 177 11.78 13.93 19.66
C GLY A 177 11.37 13.27 20.99
N LEU A 178 10.64 12.16 20.92
CA LEU A 178 10.17 11.45 22.10
C LEU A 178 11.32 10.82 22.90
N THR A 179 11.18 10.82 24.23
CA THR A 179 12.09 10.12 25.15
C THR A 179 11.61 8.69 25.44
N PRO A 180 12.50 7.77 25.87
CA PRO A 180 12.09 6.43 26.31
C PRO A 180 11.02 6.45 27.41
N ALA A 181 11.01 7.48 28.27
CA ALA A 181 10.02 7.66 29.33
C ALA A 181 8.62 8.00 28.82
N GLN A 182 8.49 8.55 27.61
CA GLN A 182 7.19 8.86 26.99
C GLN A 182 6.63 7.69 26.17
N ILE A 183 7.50 6.78 25.72
CA ILE A 183 7.12 5.67 24.85
C ILE A 183 6.63 4.50 25.70
N GLN A 184 5.37 4.08 25.48
CA GLN A 184 4.85 2.84 26.05
C GLN A 184 5.42 1.62 25.30
N GLY A 185 5.48 1.69 23.98
CA GLY A 185 6.08 0.66 23.15
C GLY A 185 5.68 0.79 21.68
N ILE A 186 6.26 -0.07 20.85
CA ILE A 186 5.82 -0.28 19.48
C ILE A 186 4.94 -1.54 19.48
N TYR A 187 3.68 -1.37 19.11
CA TYR A 187 2.72 -2.45 19.02
C TYR A 187 2.50 -2.78 17.55
N MET A 188 2.46 -4.06 17.25
CA MET A 188 2.18 -4.57 15.93
C MET A 188 0.81 -5.19 15.92
N HIS A 189 -0.07 -4.67 15.08
CA HIS A 189 -1.41 -5.20 14.91
C HIS A 189 -1.54 -5.88 13.56
N LEU A 190 -2.16 -7.05 13.54
CA LEU A 190 -2.44 -7.75 12.31
C LEU A 190 -3.53 -6.99 11.55
N GLU A 191 -3.13 -6.26 10.53
CA GLU A 191 -4.03 -5.67 9.59
C GLU A 191 -4.18 -6.58 8.38
N THR A 192 -5.44 -6.72 7.95
CA THR A 192 -5.75 -7.38 6.70
C THR A 192 -5.92 -6.29 5.66
N GLY A 193 -4.90 -6.13 4.81
CA GLY A 193 -4.92 -5.23 3.66
C GLY A 193 -5.03 -6.00 2.36
N PHE A 194 -5.04 -5.28 1.24
CA PHE A 194 -4.95 -5.88 -0.09
C PHE A 194 -3.79 -5.28 -0.89
N GLY A 195 -2.84 -6.13 -1.30
CA GLY A 195 -1.71 -5.74 -2.15
C GLY A 195 -2.12 -5.48 -3.60
N VAL A 196 -1.20 -4.93 -4.41
CA VAL A 196 -1.38 -4.76 -5.85
C VAL A 196 -1.77 -6.10 -6.48
N GLY A 197 -2.95 -6.16 -7.11
CA GLY A 197 -3.52 -7.42 -7.61
C GLY A 197 -4.44 -8.12 -6.61
N GLY A 198 -5.05 -7.41 -5.66
CA GLY A 198 -6.11 -7.87 -4.75
C GLY A 198 -5.77 -9.10 -3.91
N PHE A 199 -4.47 -9.28 -3.64
CA PHE A 199 -3.96 -10.26 -2.69
C PHE A 199 -4.39 -9.84 -1.30
N VAL A 200 -5.08 -10.68 -0.52
CA VAL A 200 -5.17 -10.46 0.93
C VAL A 200 -3.75 -10.48 1.48
N THR A 201 -3.27 -9.34 1.97
CA THR A 201 -2.01 -9.22 2.69
C THR A 201 -2.32 -9.12 4.16
N GLN A 202 -1.88 -10.10 4.92
CA GLN A 202 -1.86 -10.06 6.36
C GLN A 202 -0.54 -9.43 6.77
N ASN A 203 -0.58 -8.16 7.14
CA ASN A 203 0.61 -7.42 7.54
C ASN A 203 0.47 -7.06 9.01
N TYR A 204 1.54 -7.28 9.77
CA TYR A 204 1.65 -6.69 11.08
C TYR A 204 2.12 -5.25 10.92
N GLU A 205 1.19 -4.31 11.02
CA GLU A 205 1.48 -2.89 10.93
C GLU A 205 1.90 -2.37 12.30
N ALA A 206 2.91 -1.50 12.31
CA ALA A 206 3.45 -0.94 13.54
C ALA A 206 2.68 0.31 13.98
N TYR A 207 2.59 0.50 15.29
CA TYR A 207 1.98 1.66 15.93
C TYR A 207 2.84 2.08 17.11
N LEU A 208 3.06 3.38 17.22
CA LEU A 208 3.78 3.97 18.34
C LEU A 208 2.79 4.33 19.44
N PHE A 209 2.86 3.60 20.55
CA PHE A 209 2.02 3.85 21.72
C PHE A 209 2.80 4.71 22.71
N LEU A 210 2.16 5.80 23.16
CA LEU A 210 2.71 6.69 24.17
C LEU A 210 2.05 6.45 25.53
N ARG A 211 2.79 6.69 26.62
CA ARG A 211 2.32 6.48 27.99
C ARG A 211 1.18 7.42 28.40
N ASP A 212 1.00 8.52 27.70
CA ASP A 212 -0.09 9.48 27.91
C ASP A 212 -1.45 9.00 27.34
N GLY A 213 -1.50 7.80 26.76
CA GLY A 213 -2.69 7.24 26.14
C GLY A 213 -2.92 7.69 24.69
N THR A 214 -1.93 8.34 24.05
CA THR A 214 -1.97 8.65 22.62
C THR A 214 -1.27 7.59 21.77
N VAL A 215 -1.78 7.38 20.56
CA VAL A 215 -1.21 6.44 19.58
C VAL A 215 -0.90 7.18 18.29
N TYR A 216 0.23 6.84 17.67
CA TYR A 216 0.63 7.31 16.36
C TYR A 216 0.74 6.14 15.38
N GLU A 217 0.03 6.25 14.27
CA GLU A 217 -0.18 5.17 13.31
C GLU A 217 0.89 5.14 12.21
N TYR A 218 1.29 3.92 11.84
CA TYR A 218 2.20 3.61 10.74
C TYR A 218 3.54 4.37 10.78
N PRO A 219 4.27 4.43 11.91
CA PRO A 219 5.47 5.23 12.05
C PRO A 219 6.52 4.86 10.99
N ASP A 220 7.04 5.87 10.32
CA ASP A 220 8.04 5.77 9.25
C ASP A 220 9.37 6.46 9.63
N VAL A 221 9.35 7.24 10.70
CA VAL A 221 10.50 7.94 11.29
C VAL A 221 10.78 7.46 12.71
N PRO A 222 12.03 7.53 13.19
CA PRO A 222 12.35 7.19 14.58
C PRO A 222 11.48 7.96 15.57
N PRO A 223 10.91 7.31 16.61
CA PRO A 223 10.18 8.02 17.67
C PRO A 223 11.00 9.14 18.31
N TYR A 224 12.31 8.92 18.44
CA TYR A 224 13.27 9.87 19.01
C TYR A 224 13.60 11.06 18.10
N ASP A 225 13.12 11.06 16.85
CA ASP A 225 13.33 12.14 15.89
C ASP A 225 12.00 12.80 15.49
N LEU A 226 10.85 12.27 15.93
CA LEU A 226 9.52 12.76 15.56
C LEU A 226 9.20 14.08 16.27
N ASP A 227 8.87 15.13 15.50
CA ASP A 227 8.29 16.37 16.03
C ASP A 227 6.79 16.16 16.26
N VAL A 228 6.44 15.73 17.47
CA VAL A 228 5.05 15.42 17.85
C VAL A 228 4.11 16.63 17.72
N PRO A 229 4.44 17.82 18.25
CA PRO A 229 3.61 19.01 18.05
C PRO A 229 3.32 19.32 16.58
N ALA A 230 4.35 19.33 15.72
CA ALA A 230 4.18 19.62 14.30
C ALA A 230 3.45 18.49 13.56
N SER A 231 3.72 17.22 13.89
CA SER A 231 3.03 16.06 13.32
C SER A 231 1.54 16.08 13.68
N ARG A 232 1.15 16.46 14.91
CA ARG A 232 -0.27 16.58 15.27
C ARG A 232 -1.02 17.63 14.44
N GLN A 233 -0.34 18.70 14.01
CA GLN A 233 -0.94 19.75 13.18
C GLN A 233 -1.02 19.36 11.70
N THR A 234 0.03 18.70 11.18
CA THR A 234 0.18 18.39 9.75
C THR A 234 -0.34 17.02 9.37
N GLU A 235 -0.39 16.09 10.32
CA GLU A 235 -0.83 14.70 10.18
C GLU A 235 -1.92 14.30 11.20
N PRO A 236 -2.94 15.13 11.48
CA PRO A 236 -3.90 14.88 12.56
C PRO A 236 -4.62 13.53 12.45
N LYS A 237 -4.73 12.98 11.24
CA LYS A 237 -5.38 11.70 10.98
C LYS A 237 -4.60 10.48 11.45
N ARG A 238 -3.29 10.61 11.70
CA ARG A 238 -2.43 9.52 12.19
C ARG A 238 -2.40 9.44 13.71
N TRP A 239 -3.10 10.35 14.39
CA TRP A 239 -3.09 10.45 15.84
C TRP A 239 -4.44 10.00 16.38
N GLY A 240 -4.37 9.07 17.33
CA GLY A 240 -5.52 8.54 18.04
C GLY A 240 -5.29 8.48 19.54
N ARG A 241 -6.23 7.82 20.23
CA ARG A 241 -6.09 7.44 21.63
C ARG A 241 -6.10 5.94 21.77
N TRP A 242 -5.45 5.43 22.79
CA TRP A 242 -5.50 4.01 23.11
C TRP A 242 -5.76 3.79 24.61
N LYS A 243 -6.37 2.66 24.92
CA LYS A 243 -6.50 2.19 26.29
C LYS A 243 -6.44 0.66 26.33
N LYS A 244 -5.68 0.11 27.25
CA LYS A 244 -5.71 -1.33 27.54
C LYS A 244 -6.90 -1.67 28.44
N GLN A 245 -7.68 -2.67 28.07
CA GLN A 245 -8.82 -3.19 28.84
C GLN A 245 -8.67 -4.70 28.98
N GLY A 246 -8.08 -5.17 30.08
CA GLY A 246 -7.76 -6.60 30.25
C GLY A 246 -6.79 -7.08 29.17
N SER A 247 -7.21 -8.06 28.36
CA SER A 247 -6.43 -8.64 27.26
C SER A 247 -6.54 -7.87 25.94
N LYS A 248 -7.50 -6.94 25.81
CA LYS A 248 -7.69 -6.16 24.59
C LYS A 248 -7.09 -4.75 24.69
N ILE A 249 -6.74 -4.20 23.53
CA ILE A 249 -6.42 -2.78 23.36
C ILE A 249 -7.58 -2.15 22.60
N VAL A 250 -8.09 -1.03 23.08
CA VAL A 250 -9.09 -0.23 22.37
C VAL A 250 -8.36 0.97 21.78
N ILE A 251 -8.42 1.11 20.47
CA ILE A 251 -7.95 2.29 19.75
C ILE A 251 -9.15 3.16 19.42
N GLN A 252 -9.01 4.46 19.63
CA GLN A 252 -9.91 5.47 19.13
C GLN A 252 -9.16 6.30 18.09
N GLU A 253 -9.60 6.18 16.84
CA GLU A 253 -9.08 6.88 15.67
C GLU A 253 -9.34 8.39 15.76
N SER A 254 -8.66 9.16 14.92
CA SER A 254 -8.85 10.61 14.81
C SER A 254 -10.29 11.04 14.48
N ASP A 255 -11.05 10.17 13.80
CA ASP A 255 -12.46 10.40 13.44
C ASP A 255 -13.45 9.98 14.55
N GLY A 256 -12.94 9.55 15.71
CA GLY A 256 -13.71 9.12 16.87
C GLY A 256 -14.18 7.67 16.81
N LYS A 257 -13.97 6.95 15.70
CA LYS A 257 -14.27 5.51 15.62
C LYS A 257 -13.36 4.74 16.56
N THR A 258 -13.87 3.60 17.03
CA THR A 258 -13.14 2.71 17.92
C THR A 258 -12.92 1.35 17.27
N SER A 259 -11.75 0.76 17.55
CA SER A 259 -11.40 -0.59 17.15
C SER A 259 -10.84 -1.37 18.34
N ASP A 260 -11.28 -2.63 18.47
CA ASP A 260 -10.85 -3.55 19.52
C ASP A 260 -9.79 -4.50 18.96
N TRP A 261 -8.59 -4.43 19.51
CA TRP A 261 -7.46 -5.27 19.14
C TRP A 261 -7.33 -6.44 20.11
N ASN A 262 -7.67 -7.63 19.62
CA ASN A 262 -7.58 -8.89 20.36
C ASN A 262 -6.31 -9.70 20.03
N HIS A 263 -5.62 -9.34 18.95
CA HIS A 263 -4.36 -9.96 18.53
C HIS A 263 -3.36 -8.87 18.18
N TRP A 264 -2.28 -8.79 18.97
CA TRP A 264 -1.21 -7.83 18.80
C TRP A 264 0.07 -8.39 19.40
N HIS A 265 1.19 -7.86 18.94
CA HIS A 265 2.52 -8.18 19.44
C HIS A 265 3.26 -6.91 19.83
N VAL A 266 4.22 -7.00 20.75
CA VAL A 266 5.14 -5.89 21.00
C VAL A 266 6.38 -6.10 20.14
N ALA A 267 6.71 -5.10 19.34
CA ALA A 267 7.91 -5.14 18.53
C ALA A 267 9.15 -5.03 19.42
N VAL A 268 10.24 -5.67 19.01
CA VAL A 268 11.47 -5.70 19.80
C VAL A 268 12.45 -4.66 19.29
N ALA A 269 12.95 -3.83 20.19
CA ALA A 269 13.99 -2.86 19.87
C ALA A 269 15.34 -3.56 19.61
N ALA A 270 16.17 -2.94 18.77
CA ALA A 270 17.54 -3.39 18.59
C ALA A 270 18.41 -3.02 19.80
N LYS A 271 19.34 -3.91 20.16
CA LYS A 271 20.37 -3.59 21.14
C LYS A 271 21.40 -2.65 20.49
N PRO A 272 21.99 -1.71 21.25
CA PRO A 272 23.10 -0.91 20.75
C PRO A 272 24.22 -1.81 20.20
N GLY A 273 24.59 -1.60 18.94
CA GLY A 273 25.65 -2.35 18.28
C GLY A 273 25.25 -3.74 17.75
N GLU A 274 23.99 -4.14 17.86
CA GLU A 274 23.45 -5.37 17.24
C GLU A 274 23.73 -5.36 15.71
N LYS A 275 24.14 -6.51 15.18
CA LYS A 275 24.51 -6.67 13.77
C LYS A 275 23.55 -7.64 13.09
N LEU A 276 23.04 -7.19 11.95
CA LEU A 276 22.36 -8.00 10.97
C LEU A 276 23.37 -8.65 10.02
N SER A 277 23.04 -9.85 9.55
CA SER A 277 23.78 -10.51 8.48
C SER A 277 22.80 -11.17 7.54
N GLY A 278 23.06 -11.07 6.23
CA GLY A 278 22.25 -11.70 5.19
C GLY A 278 21.63 -10.70 4.23
N SER A 279 20.95 -11.25 3.23
CA SER A 279 20.19 -10.48 2.24
C SER A 279 18.71 -10.52 2.59
N PHE A 280 18.06 -9.37 2.51
CA PHE A 280 16.66 -9.18 2.86
C PHE A 280 15.93 -8.51 1.71
N LYS A 281 14.69 -8.92 1.49
CA LYS A 281 13.78 -8.33 0.52
C LYS A 281 12.60 -7.67 1.24
N SER A 282 12.15 -6.54 0.71
CA SER A 282 10.94 -5.89 1.20
C SER A 282 9.71 -6.67 0.72
N ILE A 283 8.83 -7.07 1.65
CA ILE A 283 7.56 -7.76 1.35
C ILE A 283 6.34 -6.87 1.57
N SER A 284 6.52 -5.69 2.15
CA SER A 284 5.53 -4.62 2.08
C SER A 284 5.46 -4.14 0.63
N GLY A 285 4.63 -4.80 -0.17
CA GLY A 285 4.50 -4.54 -1.60
C GLY A 285 4.12 -3.09 -1.86
N GLY A 286 5.07 -2.27 -2.29
CA GLY A 286 4.81 -1.00 -2.98
C GLY A 286 3.99 0.06 -2.23
N GLY A 287 3.69 -0.11 -0.94
CA GLY A 287 2.64 0.63 -0.23
C GLY A 287 3.03 2.04 0.22
N ASN A 288 4.32 2.30 0.46
CA ASN A 288 4.83 3.63 0.82
C ASN A 288 5.81 4.25 -0.20
N VAL A 289 6.14 3.54 -1.29
CA VAL A 289 6.90 4.11 -2.42
C VAL A 289 6.07 4.98 -3.37
N ALA A 290 4.75 5.00 -3.21
CA ALA A 290 3.85 5.86 -3.98
C ALA A 290 3.79 7.32 -3.46
N PHE A 291 4.37 7.59 -2.28
CA PHE A 291 4.41 8.90 -1.66
C PHE A 291 5.86 9.36 -1.58
N GLY A 292 6.30 10.10 -2.61
CA GLY A 292 7.69 10.50 -2.80
C GLY A 292 8.36 11.08 -1.55
N GLY A 293 9.14 10.25 -0.86
CA GLY A 293 10.24 10.66 -0.01
C GLY A 293 11.52 10.59 -0.83
N SER A 294 12.38 11.59 -0.74
CA SER A 294 13.64 11.68 -1.49
C SER A 294 14.72 10.70 -0.99
N SER A 295 14.32 9.55 -0.45
CA SER A 295 15.24 8.59 0.17
C SER A 295 15.43 7.36 -0.69
N VAL A 296 16.71 7.05 -0.89
CA VAL A 296 17.20 5.84 -1.55
C VAL A 296 16.70 4.58 -0.83
N VAL A 297 16.44 4.67 0.48
CA VAL A 297 16.06 3.55 1.33
C VAL A 297 14.59 3.17 1.17
N VAL A 298 13.71 4.17 1.02
CA VAL A 298 12.27 3.93 0.86
C VAL A 298 11.96 3.24 -0.48
N SER A 299 12.78 3.45 -1.51
CA SER A 299 12.58 2.88 -2.86
C SER A 299 13.20 1.50 -3.09
N MET A 300 13.88 0.92 -2.10
CA MET A 300 14.63 -0.32 -2.28
C MET A 300 13.73 -1.57 -2.20
N LYS A 301 14.04 -2.58 -3.01
CA LYS A 301 13.42 -3.92 -2.90
C LYS A 301 14.29 -4.92 -2.15
N ARG A 302 15.62 -4.69 -2.08
CA ARG A 302 16.59 -5.57 -1.43
C ARG A 302 17.71 -4.79 -0.73
N ILE A 303 18.07 -5.25 0.46
CA ILE A 303 19.23 -4.80 1.26
C ILE A 303 20.05 -6.01 1.69
N THR A 304 21.37 -5.88 1.71
CA THR A 304 22.27 -6.89 2.27
C THR A 304 23.05 -6.29 3.40
N PHE A 305 23.08 -6.97 4.54
CA PHE A 305 23.89 -6.61 5.70
C PHE A 305 25.05 -7.60 5.85
N LEU A 306 26.24 -7.06 6.11
CA LEU A 306 27.43 -7.85 6.40
C LEU A 306 27.66 -7.91 7.92
N PRO A 307 28.22 -9.01 8.44
CA PRO A 307 28.54 -9.16 9.88
C PRO A 307 29.42 -8.03 10.42
N THR A 308 30.20 -7.38 9.55
CA THR A 308 31.10 -6.26 9.86
C THR A 308 30.37 -4.94 10.10
N GLY A 309 29.05 -4.87 9.97
CA GLY A 309 28.27 -3.63 10.12
C GLY A 309 28.20 -2.78 8.85
N GLN A 310 28.46 -3.38 7.70
CA GLN A 310 28.30 -2.76 6.39
C GLN A 310 26.96 -3.16 5.77
N PHE A 311 26.43 -2.33 4.88
CA PHE A 311 25.23 -2.64 4.10
C PHE A 311 25.41 -2.30 2.62
N ARG A 312 24.59 -2.92 1.78
CA ARG A 312 24.47 -2.62 0.35
C ARG A 312 23.02 -2.70 -0.10
N LEU A 313 22.58 -1.75 -0.91
CA LEU A 313 21.27 -1.71 -1.54
C LEU A 313 21.36 -2.27 -2.96
N ALA A 314 20.30 -2.95 -3.42
CA ALA A 314 20.15 -3.36 -4.81
C ALA A 314 18.88 -2.73 -5.41
N SER A 315 19.02 -2.00 -6.53
CA SER A 315 17.88 -1.50 -7.31
C SER A 315 17.49 -2.53 -8.38
N THR A 316 16.19 -2.78 -8.56
CA THR A 316 15.68 -3.63 -9.66
C THR A 316 15.51 -2.80 -10.92
N GLY A 317 16.62 -2.43 -11.56
CA GLY A 317 16.64 -1.72 -12.84
C GLY A 317 17.45 -2.47 -13.89
N GLY A 318 16.80 -3.40 -14.60
CA GLY A 318 17.22 -3.92 -15.91
C GLY A 318 18.06 -5.20 -15.93
N GLY A 319 17.56 -6.23 -16.61
CA GLY A 319 18.35 -7.35 -17.14
C GLY A 319 18.44 -8.57 -16.24
N SER A 320 17.81 -9.67 -16.66
CA SER A 320 18.12 -11.01 -16.20
C SER A 320 19.57 -11.32 -16.58
N ASP A 321 20.51 -11.24 -15.63
CA ASP A 321 21.78 -11.95 -15.73
C ASP A 321 22.45 -12.08 -14.37
N ALA A 322 22.72 -13.32 -14.00
CA ALA A 322 23.34 -13.74 -12.75
C ALA A 322 24.84 -13.36 -12.62
N ASN A 323 25.35 -12.37 -13.38
CA ASN A 323 26.79 -12.06 -13.41
C ASN A 323 27.16 -10.57 -13.60
N VAL A 324 26.25 -9.61 -13.39
CA VAL A 324 26.66 -8.19 -13.35
C VAL A 324 27.20 -7.86 -11.95
N SER A 325 28.52 -7.72 -11.86
CA SER A 325 29.31 -7.38 -10.68
C SER A 325 28.63 -6.35 -9.76
N ALA A 326 28.11 -6.86 -8.63
CA ALA A 326 27.40 -6.11 -7.60
C ALA A 326 28.29 -5.17 -6.75
N TYR A 327 29.39 -4.68 -7.32
CA TYR A 327 30.44 -3.93 -6.61
C TYR A 327 30.62 -2.46 -7.06
N SER A 328 29.81 -1.93 -7.98
CA SER A 328 30.17 -0.66 -8.66
C SER A 328 29.33 0.58 -8.36
N ASN A 329 28.31 0.54 -7.48
CA ASN A 329 27.63 1.78 -7.06
C ASN A 329 27.95 2.11 -5.60
N LYS A 330 29.09 2.77 -5.37
CA LYS A 330 29.59 3.16 -4.02
C LYS A 330 28.54 3.93 -3.22
N ASP A 331 27.67 4.67 -3.90
CA ASP A 331 26.61 5.51 -3.31
C ASP A 331 25.43 4.71 -2.74
N LEU A 332 25.34 3.41 -3.04
CA LEU A 332 24.30 2.50 -2.55
C LEU A 332 24.82 1.52 -1.49
N ALA A 333 25.97 1.82 -0.91
CA ALA A 333 26.57 1.02 0.14
C ALA A 333 27.12 1.92 1.25
N GLY A 334 27.38 1.33 2.41
CA GLY A 334 27.84 2.08 3.56
C GLY A 334 27.95 1.25 4.82
N THR A 335 27.93 1.94 5.96
CA THR A 335 27.90 1.33 7.29
C THR A 335 26.57 1.63 7.98
N TYR A 336 26.16 0.76 8.89
CA TYR A 336 24.95 0.98 9.66
C TYR A 336 25.17 0.78 11.15
N GLN A 337 24.30 1.43 11.92
CA GLN A 337 24.22 1.28 13.37
C GLN A 337 22.76 1.10 13.78
N LEU A 338 22.52 0.09 14.60
CA LEU A 338 21.27 -0.12 15.29
C LEU A 338 21.36 0.40 16.71
N ASP A 339 20.31 1.10 17.14
CA ASP A 339 20.12 1.57 18.50
C ASP A 339 18.62 1.76 18.77
N GLN A 340 18.08 0.96 19.69
CA GLN A 340 16.66 0.95 20.03
C GLN A 340 15.77 0.79 18.78
N HIS A 341 14.85 1.73 18.56
CA HIS A 341 13.96 1.77 17.40
C HIS A 341 14.52 2.57 16.22
N VAL A 342 15.86 2.61 16.09
CA VAL A 342 16.55 3.39 15.06
C VAL A 342 17.56 2.53 14.33
N ILE A 343 17.53 2.61 13.00
CA ILE A 343 18.67 2.28 12.15
C ILE A 343 19.23 3.56 11.56
N THR A 344 20.53 3.77 11.75
CA THR A 344 21.29 4.84 11.10
C THR A 344 22.10 4.24 9.96
N LEU A 345 21.85 4.67 8.73
CA LEU A 345 22.54 4.27 7.52
C LEU A 345 23.48 5.39 7.11
N LYS A 346 24.79 5.14 7.13
CA LYS A 346 25.84 6.06 6.69
C LYS A 346 26.37 5.58 5.35
N PHE A 347 25.97 6.24 4.27
CA PHE A 347 26.39 5.91 2.91
C PHE A 347 27.84 6.37 2.67
N ASN A 348 28.54 5.69 1.75
CA ASN A 348 29.93 6.04 1.42
C ASN A 348 30.07 7.43 0.78
N ASN A 349 28.99 7.98 0.22
CA ASN A 349 28.94 9.35 -0.31
C ASN A 349 28.78 10.42 0.78
N GLY A 350 28.78 10.03 2.06
CA GLY A 350 28.63 10.93 3.21
C GLY A 350 27.18 11.19 3.62
N GLN A 351 26.19 10.74 2.85
CA GLN A 351 24.78 10.85 3.24
C GLN A 351 24.50 10.00 4.47
N VAL A 352 23.74 10.56 5.42
CA VAL A 352 23.27 9.85 6.62
C VAL A 352 21.76 9.84 6.64
N GLU A 353 21.19 8.65 6.81
CA GLU A 353 19.75 8.48 7.00
C GLU A 353 19.46 7.80 8.33
N ARG A 354 18.44 8.28 9.04
CA ARG A 354 17.91 7.65 10.24
C ARG A 354 16.49 7.19 9.97
N ARG A 355 16.19 5.94 10.31
CA ARG A 355 14.90 5.30 10.02
C ARG A 355 14.36 4.62 11.25
N PHE A 356 13.04 4.62 11.36
CA PHE A 356 12.35 3.76 12.31
C PHE A 356 12.78 2.32 12.07
N PHE A 357 13.03 1.58 13.15
CA PHE A 357 13.46 0.19 13.09
C PHE A 357 12.81 -0.62 14.20
N TYR A 358 12.49 -1.88 13.93
CA TYR A 358 12.06 -2.85 14.94
C TYR A 358 12.19 -4.29 14.44
N PHE A 359 12.38 -5.23 15.36
CA PHE A 359 12.26 -6.66 15.11
C PHE A 359 10.87 -7.19 15.44
N TYR A 360 10.50 -8.28 14.79
CA TYR A 360 9.36 -9.09 15.22
C TYR A 360 9.72 -9.88 16.49
N PRO A 361 8.75 -10.18 17.39
CA PRO A 361 9.05 -10.80 18.69
C PRO A 361 9.77 -12.15 18.56
N ASP A 362 9.35 -12.96 17.59
CA ASP A 362 9.83 -14.33 17.42
C ASP A 362 10.84 -14.47 16.25
N SER A 363 11.31 -13.36 15.68
CA SER A 363 12.23 -13.40 14.53
C SER A 363 13.20 -12.23 14.54
N ARG A 364 14.50 -12.56 14.46
CA ARG A 364 15.58 -11.58 14.27
C ARG A 364 15.95 -11.36 12.81
N ASP A 365 15.43 -12.20 11.91
CA ASP A 365 15.64 -12.09 10.48
C ASP A 365 14.42 -11.46 9.77
N THR A 366 13.42 -11.01 10.52
CA THR A 366 12.27 -10.24 10.05
C THR A 366 12.15 -8.95 10.84
N PHE A 367 12.18 -7.82 10.14
CA PHE A 367 12.22 -6.51 10.76
C PHE A 367 11.45 -5.47 9.95
N GLY A 368 10.96 -4.44 10.63
CA GLY A 368 10.47 -3.23 10.01
C GLY A 368 11.57 -2.18 9.92
N MET A 369 11.63 -1.46 8.81
CA MET A 369 12.52 -0.33 8.59
C MET A 369 11.81 0.74 7.75
N GLY A 370 11.67 1.96 8.30
CA GLY A 370 11.14 3.12 7.57
C GLY A 370 9.72 2.91 7.00
N GLY A 371 8.86 2.21 7.74
CA GLY A 371 7.50 1.87 7.30
C GLY A 371 7.42 0.73 6.27
N SER A 372 8.51 -0.01 6.05
CA SER A 372 8.54 -1.22 5.20
C SER A 372 8.94 -2.44 6.02
N VAL A 373 8.47 -3.62 5.62
CA VAL A 373 8.80 -4.91 6.26
C VAL A 373 9.78 -5.68 5.39
N PHE A 374 10.85 -6.16 6.01
CA PHE A 374 11.91 -6.93 5.39
C PHE A 374 11.96 -8.35 5.95
N VAL A 375 12.11 -9.31 5.05
CA VAL A 375 12.29 -10.74 5.34
C VAL A 375 13.52 -11.27 4.60
N PRO A 376 14.06 -12.44 4.94
CA PRO A 376 15.18 -13.02 4.21
C PRO A 376 14.87 -13.13 2.70
N ALA A 377 15.86 -12.78 1.89
CA ALA A 377 15.81 -12.99 0.46
C ALA A 377 16.28 -14.42 0.17
N ASP A 378 15.42 -15.19 -0.50
CA ASP A 378 15.80 -16.47 -1.11
C ASP A 378 16.91 -16.29 -2.16
#